data_AF-A0A2V2U281-F1
#
_entry.id   AF-A0A2V2U281-F1
#
_cell.length_a   1.000
_cell.length_b   1.000
_cell.length_c   1.000
_cell.angle_alpha   90.00
_cell.angle_beta   90.00
_cell.angle_gamma   90.00
#
_symmetry.space_group_name_H-M   'P 1'
#
loop_
_entity.id
_entity.type
_entity.pdbx_description
1 polymer ?
#
loop_
_entity_poly.entity_id
_entity_poly.type
_entity_poly.pdbx_seq_one_letter_code
_entity_poly.pdbx_strand_id
1 'polypeptide(L)'
;MLVFKPRLEESQSKPATVIFNTIFEMVRPDGSALHTHTISSTFNLTGISNSVNNNHLSATTINGTARLVTIGLPNMASMSGINVPVSVKLIDRSAFSLWIDPSKIGNHFGNTPIYGIMTTKSG
;
A
#
# COMPACT_ATOMS: atom_id res chain seq x y z
N MET A 1 1.67 -3.13 -12.01
CA MET A 1 0.75 -4.29 -11.93
C MET A 1 0.43 -4.52 -10.45
N LEU A 2 -0.76 -4.11 -10.00
CA LEU A 2 -1.23 -4.43 -8.65
C LEU A 2 -1.89 -5.80 -8.71
N VAL A 3 -1.23 -6.85 -8.20
CA VAL A 3 -1.82 -8.19 -8.15
C VAL A 3 -2.32 -8.44 -6.73
N PHE A 4 -3.61 -8.25 -6.52
CA PHE A 4 -4.30 -8.70 -5.31
C PHE A 4 -4.81 -10.13 -5.55
N LYS A 5 -4.19 -11.12 -4.91
CA LYS A 5 -4.68 -12.51 -4.89
C LYS A 5 -4.98 -12.93 -3.45
N PRO A 6 -6.16 -12.59 -2.91
CA PRO A 6 -6.58 -13.16 -1.64
C PRO A 6 -6.84 -14.65 -1.83
N ARG A 7 -6.00 -15.52 -1.24
CA ARG A 7 -6.27 -16.95 -1.15
C ARG A 7 -7.11 -17.17 0.11
N LEU A 8 -8.42 -17.35 -0.06
CA LEU A 8 -9.30 -17.82 1.00
C LEU A 8 -9.15 -19.35 1.05
N GLU A 9 -8.27 -19.85 1.92
CA GLU A 9 -8.33 -21.26 2.31
C GLU A 9 -9.21 -21.36 3.55
N GLU A 10 -10.38 -21.95 3.35
CA GLU A 10 -11.32 -22.29 4.40
C GLU A 10 -10.86 -23.59 5.06
N SER A 11 -9.95 -23.50 6.04
CA SER A 11 -9.74 -24.50 7.09
C SER A 11 -8.79 -23.95 8.17
N GLN A 12 -9.05 -24.26 9.42
CA GLN A 12 -8.61 -23.52 10.60
C GLN A 12 -7.09 -23.48 10.88
N SER A 13 -6.68 -22.37 11.51
CA SER A 13 -5.44 -22.11 12.29
C SER A 13 -4.19 -21.51 11.62
N LYS A 14 -4.31 -20.90 10.43
CA LYS A 14 -3.26 -19.98 9.94
C LYS A 14 -3.90 -18.64 9.54
N PRO A 15 -3.49 -17.49 10.13
CA PRO A 15 -4.00 -16.21 9.66
C PRO A 15 -3.70 -16.07 8.17
N ALA A 16 -4.73 -15.78 7.38
CA ALA A 16 -4.60 -15.59 5.95
C ALA A 16 -3.50 -14.55 5.69
N THR A 17 -2.42 -15.00 5.06
CA THR A 17 -1.28 -14.12 4.78
C THR A 17 -1.64 -13.29 3.56
N VAL A 18 -1.94 -12.01 3.78
CA VAL A 18 -2.19 -11.07 2.69
C VAL A 18 -0.85 -10.61 2.14
N ILE A 19 -0.60 -10.86 0.86
CA ILE A 19 0.59 -10.37 0.17
C ILE A 19 0.21 -9.09 -0.57
N PHE A 20 0.93 -8.00 -0.27
CA PHE A 20 0.79 -6.73 -0.96
C PHE A 20 2.10 -6.42 -1.68
N ASN A 21 2.13 -6.77 -2.97
CA ASN A 21 3.25 -6.49 -3.85
C ASN A 21 2.84 -5.41 -4.85
N THR A 22 3.56 -4.30 -4.86
CA THR A 22 3.33 -3.22 -5.81
C THR A 22 4.63 -2.57 -6.22
N ILE A 23 4.66 -2.11 -7.47
CA ILE A 23 5.62 -1.11 -7.93
C ILE A 23 4.78 0.12 -8.24
N PHE A 24 5.14 1.25 -7.66
CA PHE A 24 4.52 2.51 -8.00
C PHE A 24 5.57 3.54 -8.37
N GLU A 25 5.23 4.31 -9.38
CA GLU A 25 6.01 5.43 -9.89
C GLU A 25 5.30 6.70 -9.47
N MET A 26 6.06 7.66 -8.96
CA MET A 26 5.55 8.93 -8.50
C MET A 26 6.52 10.05 -8.89
N VAL A 27 6.04 11.28 -8.94
CA VAL A 27 6.93 12.44 -8.92
C VAL A 27 7.40 12.63 -7.47
N ARG A 28 8.66 12.97 -7.25
CA ARG A 28 9.16 13.31 -5.92
C ARG A 28 8.28 14.36 -5.25
N PRO A 29 8.16 14.36 -3.90
CA PRO A 29 7.39 15.37 -3.19
C PRO A 29 7.79 16.82 -3.52
N ASP A 30 9.05 17.06 -3.92
CA ASP A 30 9.57 18.36 -4.34
C ASP A 30 9.36 18.70 -5.83
N GLY A 31 8.71 17.81 -6.61
CA GLY A 31 8.45 18.01 -8.03
C GLY A 31 9.65 17.79 -8.96
N SER A 32 10.84 17.44 -8.44
CA SER A 32 12.10 17.51 -9.21
C SER A 32 12.31 16.37 -10.21
N ALA A 33 11.77 15.19 -9.96
CA ALA A 33 12.04 14.00 -10.78
C ALA A 33 10.99 12.89 -10.62
N LEU A 34 10.97 11.98 -11.59
CA LEU A 34 10.33 10.66 -11.45
C LEU A 34 11.07 9.83 -10.40
N HIS A 35 10.31 9.09 -9.59
CA HIS A 35 10.81 8.24 -8.52
C HIS A 35 9.99 6.95 -8.44
N THR A 36 10.67 5.81 -8.33
CA THR A 36 10.05 4.49 -8.35
C THR A 36 10.27 3.78 -7.03
N HIS A 37 9.19 3.24 -6.46
CA HIS A 37 9.24 2.39 -5.28
C HIS A 37 8.74 0.99 -5.59
N THR A 38 9.35 0.01 -4.95
CA THR A 38 8.85 -1.35 -4.89
C THR A 38 8.46 -1.65 -3.45
N ILE A 39 7.21 -2.06 -3.26
CA ILE A 39 6.72 -2.65 -2.01
C ILE A 39 6.59 -4.15 -2.25
N SER A 40 7.37 -4.96 -1.54
CA SER A 40 7.24 -6.42 -1.54
C SER A 40 6.96 -6.93 -0.14
N SER A 41 5.69 -7.02 0.24
CA SER A 41 5.27 -7.19 1.65
C SER A 41 4.42 -8.42 1.92
N THR A 42 4.72 -9.07 3.04
CA THR A 42 3.66 -9.69 3.85
C THR A 42 2.96 -8.61 4.65
N PHE A 43 1.72 -8.32 4.26
CA PHE A 43 0.87 -7.31 4.87
C PHE A 43 0.11 -7.93 6.05
N ASN A 44 0.41 -7.49 7.27
CA ASN A 44 -0.37 -7.91 8.43
C ASN A 44 -1.67 -7.11 8.46
N LEU A 45 -2.74 -7.74 7.98
CA LEU A 45 -4.06 -7.14 7.86
C LEU A 45 -4.63 -6.82 9.25
N THR A 46 -4.95 -5.54 9.49
CA THR A 46 -5.63 -5.10 10.72
C THR A 46 -7.10 -4.78 10.48
N GLY A 47 -7.52 -4.55 9.24
CA GLY A 47 -8.93 -4.38 8.92
C GLY A 47 -9.21 -4.15 7.44
N ILE A 48 -10.42 -4.53 7.03
CA ILE A 48 -10.99 -4.22 5.72
C ILE A 48 -12.33 -3.54 5.95
N SER A 49 -12.57 -2.43 5.25
CA SER A 49 -13.88 -1.78 5.24
C SER A 49 -14.29 -1.42 3.83
N ASN A 50 -15.59 -1.47 3.57
CA ASN A 50 -16.18 -1.00 2.33
C ASN A 50 -16.98 0.27 2.62
N SER A 51 -16.97 1.19 1.67
CA SER A 51 -17.69 2.45 1.74
C SER A 51 -18.15 2.86 0.35
N VAL A 52 -19.17 3.70 0.30
CA VAL A 52 -19.57 4.41 -0.92
C VAL A 52 -19.32 5.89 -0.64
N ASN A 53 -18.58 6.55 -1.52
CA ASN A 53 -18.31 7.99 -1.36
C ASN A 53 -19.50 8.83 -1.87
N ASN A 54 -19.43 10.14 -1.67
CA ASN A 54 -20.48 11.09 -2.07
C ASN A 54 -20.75 11.14 -3.58
N ASN A 55 -19.84 10.59 -4.40
CA ASN A 55 -19.98 10.48 -5.85
C ASN A 55 -20.49 9.09 -6.26
N HIS A 56 -21.07 8.33 -5.32
CA HIS A 56 -21.54 6.95 -5.52
C HIS A 56 -20.47 5.95 -5.98
N LEU A 57 -19.19 6.28 -5.79
CA LEU A 57 -18.10 5.36 -6.10
C LEU A 57 -17.89 4.39 -4.94
N SER A 58 -17.81 3.11 -5.27
CA SER A 58 -17.46 2.07 -4.30
C SER A 58 -15.98 2.20 -3.93
N ALA A 59 -15.68 2.09 -2.64
CA ALA A 59 -14.31 2.09 -2.16
C ALA A 59 -14.08 1.02 -1.10
N THR A 60 -12.96 0.31 -1.24
CA THR A 60 -12.48 -0.68 -0.26
C THR A 60 -11.22 -0.15 0.37
N THR A 61 -11.21 0.02 1.69
CA THR A 61 -10.04 0.39 2.47
C THR A 61 -9.46 -0.85 3.14
N ILE A 62 -8.16 -1.03 2.99
CA ILE A 62 -7.38 -2.15 3.51
C ILE A 62 -6.30 -1.56 4.40
N ASN A 63 -6.40 -1.82 5.70
CA ASN A 63 -5.47 -1.34 6.71
C ASN A 63 -4.61 -2.49 7.23
N GLY A 64 -3.36 -2.18 7.53
CA GLY A 64 -2.43 -3.15 8.07
C GLY A 64 -1.06 -2.57 8.34
N THR A 65 -0.09 -3.46 8.52
CA THR A 65 1.31 -3.08 8.68
C THR A 65 2.21 -3.80 7.68
N ALA A 66 3.23 -3.09 7.19
CA ALA A 66 4.27 -3.58 6.29
C ALA A 66 5.65 -3.30 6.89
N ARG A 67 6.65 -4.13 6.62
CA ARG A 67 8.02 -3.92 7.13
C ARG A 67 8.76 -2.84 6.33
N LEU A 68 9.71 -2.13 6.95
CA LEU A 68 10.45 -1.06 6.27
C LEU A 68 11.27 -1.54 5.05
N VAL A 69 12.03 -2.64 5.20
CA VAL A 69 12.86 -3.23 4.11
C VAL A 69 12.03 -3.48 2.85
N THR A 70 10.78 -3.86 3.07
CA THR A 70 9.81 -4.14 2.02
C THR A 70 9.44 -2.90 1.21
N ILE A 71 9.51 -1.68 1.77
CA ILE A 71 9.05 -0.41 1.13
C ILE A 71 10.18 0.23 0.29
N GLY A 72 11.39 -0.35 0.30
CA GLY A 72 12.47 0.04 -0.61
C GLY A 72 13.06 1.43 -0.33
N LEU A 73 13.13 1.85 0.95
CA LEU A 73 13.73 3.12 1.33
C LEU A 73 15.26 3.00 1.44
N PRO A 74 16.04 3.71 0.59
CA PRO A 74 17.49 3.73 0.70
C PRO A 74 17.88 4.56 1.93
N ASN A 75 18.80 4.06 2.75
CA ASN A 75 19.44 4.78 3.87
C ASN A 75 18.68 4.84 5.21
N MET A 76 17.96 3.78 5.59
CA MET A 76 17.45 3.63 6.97
C MET A 76 17.95 2.34 7.65
N ALA A 77 19.25 2.05 7.55
CA ALA A 77 19.86 0.85 8.14
C ALA A 77 19.57 0.67 9.65
N SER A 78 19.33 1.76 10.38
CA SER A 78 18.93 1.77 11.79
C SER A 78 17.46 1.42 12.07
N MET A 79 16.64 1.28 11.02
CA MET A 79 15.18 1.08 11.13
C MET A 79 14.70 -0.22 10.46
N SER A 80 15.64 -1.14 10.21
CA SER A 80 15.33 -2.50 9.79
C SER A 80 14.45 -3.19 10.82
N GLY A 81 13.34 -3.79 10.38
CA GLY A 81 12.42 -4.52 11.25
C GLY A 81 11.25 -3.73 11.84
N ILE A 82 11.11 -2.43 11.54
CA ILE A 82 9.94 -1.66 11.99
C ILE A 82 8.70 -2.05 11.18
N ASN A 83 7.58 -2.24 11.89
CA ASN A 83 6.25 -2.36 11.30
C ASN A 83 5.69 -0.96 11.05
N VAL A 84 5.41 -0.66 9.80
CA VAL A 84 4.92 0.61 9.31
C VAL A 84 3.41 0.47 9.02
N PRO A 85 2.53 1.23 9.68
CA PRO A 85 1.13 1.27 9.33
C PRO A 85 0.93 1.77 7.89
N VAL A 86 0.10 1.04 7.15
CA VAL A 86 -0.22 1.31 5.75
C VAL A 86 -1.73 1.19 5.56
N SER A 87 -2.28 2.15 4.83
CA SER A 87 -3.67 2.15 4.39
C SER A 87 -3.72 2.22 2.87
N VAL A 88 -4.37 1.25 2.25
CA VAL A 88 -4.62 1.21 0.82
C VAL A 88 -6.11 1.36 0.60
N LYS A 89 -6.52 2.38 -0.13
CA LYS A 89 -7.92 2.57 -0.55
C LYS A 89 -8.02 2.32 -2.04
N LEU A 90 -8.81 1.34 -2.43
CA LEU A 90 -9.17 1.08 -3.82
C LEU A 90 -10.48 1.81 -4.11
N ILE A 91 -10.52 2.61 -5.17
CA ILE A 91 -11.66 3.46 -5.53
C ILE A 91 -12.13 3.01 -6.91
N ASP A 92 -13.36 2.48 -6.95
CA ASP A 92 -14.08 2.07 -8.16
C ASP A 92 -13.24 1.24 -9.15
N ARG A 93 -12.33 0.40 -8.61
CA ARG A 93 -11.40 -0.45 -9.37
C ARG A 93 -10.51 0.29 -10.38
N SER A 94 -10.49 1.63 -10.38
CA SER A 94 -9.83 2.47 -11.37
C SER A 94 -8.77 3.38 -10.75
N ALA A 95 -8.96 3.78 -9.50
CA ALA A 95 -8.03 4.61 -8.76
C ALA A 95 -7.66 3.97 -7.41
N PHE A 96 -6.58 4.44 -6.82
CA PHE A 96 -6.20 4.09 -5.47
C PHE A 96 -5.61 5.28 -4.71
N SER A 97 -5.65 5.19 -3.38
CA SER A 97 -4.78 5.98 -2.51
C SER A 97 -3.95 5.07 -1.63
N LEU A 98 -2.70 5.43 -1.42
CA LEU A 98 -1.75 4.76 -0.54
C LEU A 98 -1.29 5.75 0.52
N TRP A 99 -1.53 5.44 1.77
CA TRP A 99 -1.00 6.18 2.90
C TRP A 99 -0.06 5.28 3.70
N ILE A 100 1.13 5.81 4.00
CA ILE A 100 2.17 5.14 4.76
C ILE A 100 2.51 6.08 5.92
N ASP A 101 2.45 5.58 7.16
CA ASP A 101 2.62 6.42 8.35
C ASP A 101 3.96 7.20 8.31
N PRO A 102 3.92 8.53 8.16
CA PRO A 102 5.12 9.34 8.00
C PRO A 102 6.01 9.31 9.25
N SER A 103 5.44 9.09 10.44
CA SER A 103 6.21 9.03 11.70
C SER A 103 7.14 7.82 11.76
N LYS A 104 6.85 6.76 10.99
CA LYS A 104 7.65 5.53 10.96
C LYS A 104 8.71 5.50 9.86
N ILE A 105 8.71 6.47 8.97
CA ILE A 105 9.61 6.53 7.79
C ILE A 105 10.26 7.89 7.60
N GLY A 106 10.28 8.74 8.65
CA GLY A 106 10.89 10.06 8.58
C GLY A 106 10.24 11.00 7.56
N ASN A 107 8.92 10.91 7.39
CA ASN A 107 8.14 11.73 6.45
C ASN A 107 8.57 11.60 4.98
N HIS A 108 9.16 10.47 4.58
CA HIS A 108 9.70 10.25 3.22
C HIS A 108 8.68 10.52 2.10
N PHE A 109 7.41 10.15 2.31
CA PHE A 109 6.33 10.35 1.34
C PHE A 109 5.48 11.61 1.59
N GLY A 110 5.82 12.42 2.60
CA GLY A 110 4.93 13.45 3.13
C GLY A 110 3.82 12.90 4.04
N ASN A 111 2.92 13.78 4.47
CA ASN A 111 1.85 13.48 5.44
C ASN A 111 0.46 13.28 4.82
N THR A 112 0.37 13.30 3.48
CA THR A 112 -0.88 13.11 2.73
C THR A 112 -0.85 11.79 1.96
N PRO A 113 -2.03 11.20 1.62
CA PRO A 113 -2.06 10.00 0.80
C PRO A 113 -1.49 10.25 -0.60
N ILE A 114 -0.75 9.26 -1.12
CA ILE A 114 -0.33 9.20 -2.52
C ILE A 114 -1.52 8.70 -3.33
N TYR A 115 -1.93 9.41 -4.36
CA TYR A 115 -3.01 9.00 -5.27
C TYR A 115 -2.45 8.48 -6.59
N GLY A 116 -3.12 7.49 -7.17
CA GLY A 116 -2.75 6.97 -8.47
C GLY A 116 -3.91 6.27 -9.16
N ILE A 117 -3.66 5.89 -10.41
CA ILE A 117 -4.57 5.09 -11.23
C ILE A 117 -4.13 3.63 -11.23
N MET A 118 -5.10 2.73 -11.24
CA MET A 118 -4.83 1.30 -11.37
C MET A 118 -4.73 0.95 -12.86
N THR A 119 -3.53 0.52 -13.29
CA THR A 119 -3.34 -0.01 -14.64
C THR A 119 -3.40 -1.53 -14.60
N THR A 120 -4.40 -2.11 -15.25
CA THR A 120 -4.40 -3.54 -15.59
C THR A 120 -3.58 -3.68 -16.87
N LYS A 121 -2.36 -4.23 -16.77
CA LYS A 121 -1.64 -4.64 -17.97
C LYS A 121 -2.27 -5.96 -18.43
N SER A 122 -3.14 -5.90 -19.43
CA SER A 122 -3.58 -7.08 -20.17
C SER A 122 -2.34 -7.60 -20.90
N GLY A 123 -1.79 -8.71 -20.43
CA GLY A 123 -0.72 -9.46 -21.08
C GLY A 123 -1.20 -10.88 -21.24
#